data_AF-A0A2S3QSH4-F1
#
_entry.id   AF-A0A2S3QSH4-F1
#
_cell.length_a   1.000
_cell.length_b   1.000
_cell.length_c   1.000
_cell.angle_alpha   90.00
_cell.angle_beta   90.00
_cell.angle_gamma   90.00
#
_symmetry.space_group_name_H-M   'P 1'
#
loop_
_entity.id
_entity.type
_entity.pdbx_description
1 polymer ?
#
loop_
_entity_poly.entity_id
_entity_poly.type
_entity_poly.pdbx_seq_one_letter_code
_entity_poly.pdbx_strand_id
1 'polypeptide(L)'
;MAKLNVSIEGVKYNLFHDLYYRMIRTSWTRFFLFVSLIYLIINFLFALLYFYSPAEILNTNSNSLWDAFIFSFQTSTTIGYGYYLPKNNSSIF
;
A
#
# COMPACT_ATOMS: atom_id res chain seq x y z
N MET A 1 -29.08 13.12 -28.88
CA MET A 1 -29.39 12.05 -27.90
C MET A 1 -29.80 12.74 -26.59
N ALA A 2 -31.07 12.70 -26.22
CA ALA A 2 -31.56 13.37 -25.01
C ALA A 2 -31.10 12.61 -23.76
N LYS A 3 -30.37 13.27 -22.85
CA LYS A 3 -30.09 12.72 -21.52
C LYS A 3 -31.36 12.86 -20.68
N LEU A 4 -32.00 11.75 -20.35
CA LEU A 4 -33.11 11.72 -19.39
C LEU A 4 -32.58 12.12 -18.01
N ASN A 5 -33.18 13.15 -17.43
CA ASN A 5 -32.84 13.65 -16.09
C ASN A 5 -33.68 12.90 -15.06
N VAL A 6 -33.18 11.76 -14.58
CA VAL A 6 -33.84 10.93 -13.57
C VAL A 6 -33.10 11.11 -12.25
N SER A 7 -33.76 11.73 -11.27
CA SER A 7 -33.27 11.83 -9.89
C SER A 7 -33.73 10.61 -9.11
N ILE A 8 -32.78 9.85 -8.56
CA ILE A 8 -33.07 8.70 -7.71
C ILE A 8 -33.05 9.18 -6.26
N GLU A 9 -34.20 9.16 -5.60
CA GLU A 9 -34.33 9.53 -4.18
C GLU A 9 -34.41 8.27 -3.31
N GLY A 10 -33.75 8.27 -2.15
CA GLY A 10 -33.82 7.18 -1.16
C GLY A 10 -32.70 6.13 -1.21
N VAL A 11 -31.71 6.26 -2.10
CA VAL A 11 -30.54 5.36 -2.11
C VAL A 11 -29.56 5.78 -1.01
N LYS A 12 -29.25 4.86 -0.09
CA LYS A 12 -28.15 5.05 0.87
C LYS A 12 -26.82 4.92 0.13
N TYR A 13 -26.04 6.00 0.09
CA TYR A 13 -24.69 5.97 -0.46
C TYR A 13 -23.85 4.92 0.28
N ASN A 14 -23.35 3.93 -0.46
CA ASN A 14 -22.43 2.94 0.06
C ASN A 14 -21.07 3.18 -0.59
N LEU A 15 -20.14 3.71 0.21
CA LEU A 15 -18.80 4.08 -0.24
C LEU A 15 -18.09 2.93 -0.97
N PHE A 16 -18.21 1.69 -0.46
CA PHE A 16 -17.56 0.52 -1.05
C PHE A 16 -18.17 0.12 -2.40
N HIS A 17 -19.50 0.19 -2.50
CA HIS A 17 -20.20 -0.13 -3.75
C HIS A 17 -19.88 0.91 -4.83
N ASP A 18 -19.84 2.18 -4.44
CA ASP A 18 -19.53 3.30 -5.34
C ASP A 18 -18.05 3.30 -5.77
N LEU A 19 -17.13 2.92 -4.87
CA LEU A 19 -15.70 2.76 -5.18
C LEU A 19 -15.48 1.69 -6.26
N TYR A 20 -16.06 0.51 -6.09
CA TYR A 20 -15.95 -0.58 -7.07
C TYR A 20 -16.44 -0.14 -8.46
N TYR A 21 -17.65 0.45 -8.51
CA TYR A 21 -18.22 0.92 -9.76
C TYR A 21 -17.36 2.02 -10.43
N ARG A 22 -16.85 2.96 -9.63
CA ARG A 22 -15.95 4.03 -10.11
C ARG A 22 -14.64 3.47 -10.65
N MET A 23 -14.05 2.46 -10.02
CA MET A 23 -12.80 1.85 -10.47
C MET A 23 -12.95 1.17 -11.84
N ILE A 24 -14.05 0.43 -12.06
CA ILE A 24 -14.32 -0.23 -13.36
C ILE A 24 -14.57 0.77 -14.50
N ARG A 25 -15.17 1.93 -14.21
CA ARG A 25 -15.47 2.95 -15.22
C ARG A 25 -14.33 3.92 -15.50
N THR A 26 -13.25 3.85 -14.73
CA THR A 26 -12.11 4.75 -14.87
C THR A 26 -11.20 4.32 -16.02
N SER A 27 -10.50 5.27 -16.66
CA SER A 27 -9.53 4.92 -17.70
C SER A 27 -8.36 4.12 -17.12
N TRP A 28 -7.79 3.20 -17.90
CA TRP A 28 -6.68 2.34 -17.46
C TRP A 28 -5.53 3.12 -16.81
N THR A 29 -5.10 4.24 -17.40
CA THR A 29 -4.03 5.07 -16.84
C THR A 29 -4.35 5.58 -15.44
N ARG A 30 -5.58 6.08 -15.22
CA ARG A 30 -6.01 6.60 -13.93
C ARG A 30 -6.15 5.48 -12.90
N PHE A 31 -6.63 4.31 -13.33
CA PHE A 31 -6.72 3.13 -12.49
C PHE A 31 -5.34 2.72 -11.96
N PHE A 32 -4.36 2.53 -12.84
CA PHE A 32 -3.01 2.14 -12.44
C PHE A 32 -2.33 3.20 -11.58
N LEU A 33 -2.50 4.49 -11.88
CA LEU A 33 -1.97 5.57 -11.03
C LEU A 33 -2.57 5.53 -9.62
N PHE A 34 -3.88 5.34 -9.51
CA PHE A 34 -4.57 5.29 -8.23
C PHE A 34 -4.13 4.09 -7.38
N VAL A 35 -4.08 2.90 -7.99
CA VAL A 35 -3.63 1.68 -7.31
C VAL A 35 -2.17 1.79 -6.89
N SER A 36 -1.29 2.28 -7.77
CA SER A 36 0.12 2.50 -7.45
C SER A 36 0.30 3.49 -6.31
N LEU A 37 -0.47 4.58 -6.26
CA LEU A 37 -0.39 5.55 -5.18
C LEU A 37 -0.81 4.94 -3.83
N ILE A 38 -1.93 4.22 -3.79
CA ILE A 38 -2.37 3.50 -2.58
C ILE A 38 -1.29 2.52 -2.12
N TYR A 39 -0.72 1.76 -3.07
CA TYR A 39 0.31 0.79 -2.77
C TYR A 39 1.58 1.43 -2.18
N LEU A 40 2.02 2.57 -2.73
CA LEU A 40 3.14 3.35 -2.19
C LEU A 40 2.83 3.89 -0.78
N ILE A 41 1.61 4.39 -0.54
CA ILE A 41 1.18 4.86 0.78
C ILE A 41 1.21 3.74 1.81
N ILE A 42 0.66 2.57 1.47
CA ILE A 42 0.64 1.41 2.37
C ILE A 42 2.08 1.00 2.74
N ASN A 43 2.96 0.85 1.75
CA ASN A 43 4.35 0.48 2.00
C ASN A 43 5.11 1.55 2.78
N PHE A 44 4.80 2.83 2.57
CA PHE A 44 5.38 3.92 3.34
C PHE A 44 4.92 3.89 4.81
N LEU A 45 3.65 3.59 5.08
CA LEU A 45 3.15 3.41 6.45
C LEU A 45 3.88 2.26 7.16
N PHE A 46 4.09 1.13 6.48
CA PHE A 46 4.88 0.03 7.01
C PHE A 46 6.35 0.42 7.22
N ALA A 47 6.95 1.17 6.30
CA ALA A 47 8.31 1.69 6.46
C ALA A 47 8.46 2.54 7.72
N LEU A 48 7.47 3.41 8.01
CA LEU A 48 7.45 4.19 9.25
C LEU A 48 7.32 3.30 10.48
N LEU A 49 6.46 2.27 10.43
CA LEU A 49 6.36 1.30 11.53
C LEU A 49 7.69 0.59 11.79
N TYR A 50 8.39 0.15 10.74
CA TYR A 50 9.70 -0.48 10.87
C TYR A 50 10.79 0.49 11.34
N PHE A 51 10.71 1.76 10.93
CA PHE A 51 11.66 2.78 11.34
C PHE A 51 11.55 3.14 12.83
N TYR A 52 10.34 3.13 13.40
CA TYR A 52 10.10 3.42 14.82
C TYR A 52 10.04 2.18 15.72
N SER A 53 9.97 0.98 15.14
CA SER A 53 9.96 -0.27 15.89
C SER A 53 11.38 -0.68 16.29
N PRO A 54 11.59 -1.27 17.47
CA PRO A 54 12.86 -1.90 17.85
C PRO A 54 13.18 -3.17 17.02
N ALA A 55 12.29 -3.57 16.10
CA ALA A 55 12.55 -4.63 15.15
C ALA A 55 13.60 -4.15 14.13
N GLU A 56 14.85 -4.51 14.35
CA GLU A 56 15.93 -4.18 13.43
C GLU A 56 15.80 -4.98 12.11
N ILE A 57 16.11 -4.34 10.99
CA ILE A 57 16.23 -5.00 9.69
C ILE A 57 17.73 -5.20 9.43
N LEU A 58 18.13 -6.40 9.01
CA LEU A 58 19.51 -6.71 8.66
C LEU A 58 19.92 -5.99 7.36
N ASN A 59 21.21 -5.65 7.25
CA ASN A 59 21.82 -5.02 6.07
C ASN A 59 21.25 -3.64 5.69
N THR A 60 20.61 -2.94 6.64
CA THR A 60 20.23 -1.53 6.46
C THR A 60 21.38 -0.61 6.84
N ASN A 61 21.49 0.51 6.14
CA ASN A 61 22.25 1.65 6.63
C ASN A 61 21.58 2.18 7.91
N SER A 62 22.37 2.53 8.92
CA SER A 62 21.86 3.02 10.21
C SER A 62 20.82 4.14 10.00
N ASN A 63 19.60 3.93 10.51
CA ASN A 63 18.46 4.86 10.42
C ASN A 63 18.05 5.28 8.98
N SER A 64 18.11 4.37 8.00
CA SER A 64 17.58 4.64 6.66
C SER A 64 16.09 4.27 6.54
N LEU A 65 15.21 5.28 6.46
CA LEU A 65 13.78 5.07 6.14
C LEU A 65 13.60 4.45 4.74
N TRP A 66 14.52 4.74 3.82
CA TRP A 66 14.48 4.19 2.48
C TRP A 66 14.71 2.67 2.48
N ASP A 67 15.63 2.18 3.30
CA ASP A 67 15.90 0.74 3.39
C ASP A 67 14.69 0.01 4.02
N ALA A 68 14.03 0.62 5.01
CA ALA A 68 12.78 0.13 5.57
C ALA A 68 11.62 0.12 4.55
N PHE A 69 11.54 1.11 3.67
CA PHE A 69 10.56 1.15 2.57
C PHE A 69 10.81 0.05 1.54
N ILE A 70 12.06 -0.15 1.13
CA ILE A 70 12.43 -1.22 0.20
C ILE A 70 12.17 -2.59 0.80
N PHE A 71 12.44 -2.77 2.10
CA PHE A 71 12.06 -4.00 2.82
C PHE A 71 10.55 -4.23 2.78
N SER A 72 9.73 -3.23 3.14
CA SER A 72 8.26 -3.33 3.05
C SER A 72 7.80 -3.73 1.65
N PHE A 73 8.34 -3.07 0.63
CA PHE A 73 8.01 -3.33 -0.77
C PHE A 73 8.31 -4.79 -1.16
N GLN A 74 9.50 -5.30 -0.80
CA GLN A 74 9.91 -6.67 -1.12
C GLN A 74 9.05 -7.72 -0.40
N THR A 75 8.64 -7.46 0.85
CA THR A 75 7.75 -8.33 1.61
C THR A 75 6.33 -8.32 1.05
N SER A 76 5.76 -7.14 0.77
CA SER A 76 4.39 -7.02 0.25
C SER A 76 4.22 -7.58 -1.15
N THR A 77 5.24 -7.44 -2.01
CA THR A 77 5.24 -8.07 -3.35
C THR A 77 5.55 -9.56 -3.30
N THR A 78 5.95 -10.10 -2.14
CA THR A 78 6.44 -11.48 -2.00
C THR A 78 7.68 -11.79 -2.87
N ILE A 79 8.38 -10.76 -3.36
CA ILE A 79 9.62 -10.93 -4.12
C ILE A 79 10.73 -11.45 -3.21
N GLY A 80 10.90 -10.82 -2.03
CA GLY A 80 11.82 -11.27 -1.00
C GLY A 80 13.23 -11.63 -1.50
N TYR A 81 13.98 -10.68 -2.09
CA TYR A 81 15.33 -10.93 -2.62
C TYR A 81 16.33 -11.53 -1.60
N GLY A 82 16.01 -11.49 -0.31
CA GLY A 82 16.82 -12.10 0.75
C GLY A 82 17.94 -11.21 1.28
N TYR A 83 18.09 -10.00 0.75
CA TYR A 83 19.09 -9.03 1.23
C TYR A 83 18.66 -8.35 2.54
N TYR A 84 17.43 -7.81 2.56
CA TYR A 84 16.82 -7.27 3.78
C TYR A 84 16.03 -8.36 4.49
N LEU A 85 16.36 -8.62 5.75
CA LEU A 85 15.76 -9.68 6.56
C LEU A 85 15.40 -9.12 7.94
N PRO A 86 14.30 -9.59 8.56
CA PRO A 86 14.01 -9.24 9.94
C PRO A 86 15.14 -9.78 10.85
N LYS A 87 15.71 -8.93 11.70
CA LYS A 87 16.64 -9.36 12.74
C LYS A 87 15.84 -10.02 13.85
N ASN A 88 16.10 -11.30 14.10
CA ASN A 88 15.59 -11.96 15.28
C ASN A 88 16.48 -11.58 16.48
N ASN A 89 15.89 -11.03 17.54
CA ASN A 89 16.54 -10.91 18.85
C ASN A 89 16.52 -12.25 19.60
N SER A 90 16.93 -13.34 18.96
CA SER A 90 17.26 -14.57 19.67
C SER A 90 18.69 -14.44 20.21
N SER A 91 18.85 -13.71 21.32
CA SER A 91 20.05 -13.73 22.17
C SER A 91 20.14 -15.05 22.95
N ILE A 92 19.92 -16.17 22.26
CA ILE A 92 20.00 -17.52 22.81
C ILE A 92 20.87 -18.32 21.84
N PHE A 93 22.17 -18.01 21.85
CA PHE A 93 23.31 -18.93 21.86
C PHE A 93 24.57 -18.10 22.16
#